data_AF-A0A6V8K4X0-F1
#
_entry.id   AF-A0A6V8K4X0-F1
#
_cell.length_a   1.000
_cell.length_b   1.000
_cell.length_c   1.000
_cell.angle_alpha   90.00
_cell.angle_beta   90.00
_cell.angle_gamma   90.00
#
_symmetry.space_group_name_H-M   'P 1'
#
loop_
_entity.id
_entity.type
_entity.pdbx_description
1 polymer ?
#
loop_
_entity_poly.entity_id
_entity_poly.type
_entity_poly.pdbx_seq_one_letter_code
_entity_poly.pdbx_strand_id
1 'polypeptide(L)'
;MVHKASHHFDLVNWWLGAAPVEVMAYGRLFFYGEAGQRHGYARGYDRAHGSPEAADDPFAIDLAANPHLRALYLEAEAEDGYHRDQNVFAPGVTIEDDMSVLARYTNGATMTYHLTAYSPWEGYRVMFNGSRGRVELHVVENDFVSPAGAKGVKGALHGAEAAVEDGSARITVHPFWDKPREVQVPGHTREGHGGADARMTAVLFGGENDPMGREASARDGALALLTGLAANRSFETGLPVQVADLLTADLLTVD
;
A
#
# COMPACT_ATOMS: atom_id res chain seq x y z
N MET A 1 9.63 0.20 1.54
CA MET A 1 8.61 -0.81 1.92
C MET A 1 7.74 -0.46 3.13
N VAL A 2 8.27 0.19 4.18
CA VAL A 2 7.48 0.58 5.37
C VAL A 2 6.24 1.41 5.02
N HIS A 3 6.40 2.50 4.26
CA HIS A 3 5.30 3.42 3.95
C HIS A 3 4.36 2.96 2.82
N LYS A 4 4.71 1.88 2.11
CA LYS A 4 3.99 1.45 0.89
C LYS A 4 3.22 0.13 1.04
N ALA A 5 3.68 -0.77 1.91
CA ALA A 5 3.21 -2.15 1.92
C ALA A 5 3.09 -2.78 3.32
N SER A 6 3.34 -2.03 4.40
CA SER A 6 3.28 -2.56 5.76
C SER A 6 1.93 -3.20 6.08
N HIS A 7 0.81 -2.62 5.63
CA HIS A 7 -0.52 -3.19 5.77
C HIS A 7 -0.67 -4.55 5.06
N HIS A 8 -0.01 -4.76 3.90
CA HIS A 8 0.01 -6.07 3.26
C HIS A 8 0.81 -7.10 4.07
N PHE A 9 1.93 -6.68 4.64
CA PHE A 9 2.74 -7.56 5.49
C PHE A 9 2.00 -7.93 6.77
N ASP A 10 1.27 -6.98 7.38
CA ASP A 10 0.40 -7.24 8.51
C ASP A 10 -0.68 -8.28 8.18
N LEU A 11 -1.41 -8.08 7.08
CA LEU A 11 -2.41 -9.05 6.61
C LEU A 11 -1.81 -10.44 6.39
N VAL A 12 -0.63 -10.55 5.77
CA VAL A 12 0.03 -11.84 5.55
C VAL A 12 0.49 -12.47 6.86
N ASN A 13 1.06 -11.70 7.79
CA ASN A 13 1.44 -12.18 9.12
C ASN A 13 0.23 -12.75 9.86
N TRP A 14 -0.90 -12.03 9.82
CA TRP A 14 -2.17 -12.42 10.42
C TRP A 14 -2.76 -13.68 9.78
N TRP A 15 -2.88 -13.71 8.45
CA TRP A 15 -3.39 -14.87 7.71
C TRP A 15 -2.56 -16.14 7.93
N LEU A 16 -1.23 -16.00 8.03
CA LEU A 16 -0.33 -17.12 8.31
C LEU A 16 -0.26 -17.47 9.80
N GLY A 17 -0.68 -16.58 10.69
CA GLY A 17 -0.43 -16.67 12.13
C GLY A 17 1.06 -16.81 12.45
N ALA A 18 1.94 -16.12 11.70
CA ALA A 18 3.38 -16.33 11.74
C ALA A 18 4.17 -15.02 11.65
N ALA A 19 5.41 -15.06 12.14
CA ALA A 19 6.32 -13.91 12.12
C ALA A 19 7.37 -14.08 11.00
N PRO A 20 7.81 -12.96 10.37
CA PRO A 20 8.91 -12.99 9.40
C PRO A 20 10.24 -13.31 10.10
N VAL A 21 11.14 -14.05 9.42
CA VAL A 21 12.47 -14.42 9.95
C VAL A 21 13.61 -13.90 9.09
N GLU A 22 13.46 -13.91 7.78
CA GLU A 22 14.48 -13.48 6.82
C GLU A 22 13.78 -12.82 5.63
N VAL A 23 14.33 -11.70 5.16
CA VAL A 23 13.81 -10.96 4.01
C VAL A 23 14.94 -10.65 3.03
N MET A 24 14.71 -10.94 1.75
CA MET A 24 15.55 -10.51 0.64
C MET A 24 14.71 -9.65 -0.30
N ALA A 25 15.25 -8.54 -0.77
CA ALA A 25 14.48 -7.62 -1.60
C ALA A 25 15.33 -6.97 -2.69
N TYR A 26 14.68 -6.67 -3.81
CA TYR A 26 15.23 -5.89 -4.91
C TYR A 26 14.26 -4.78 -5.26
N GLY A 27 14.77 -3.57 -5.43
CA GLY A 27 13.94 -2.42 -5.72
C GLY A 27 14.69 -1.42 -6.59
N ARG A 28 13.94 -0.56 -7.28
CA ARG A 28 14.49 0.54 -8.05
C ARG A 28 13.49 1.70 -8.13
N LEU A 29 14.00 2.89 -8.37
CA LEU A 29 13.24 4.02 -8.87
C LEU A 29 13.26 3.99 -10.40
N PHE A 30 12.19 3.48 -10.99
CA PHE A 30 12.05 3.24 -12.42
C PHE A 30 11.25 4.32 -13.14
N PHE A 31 10.19 4.86 -12.54
CA PHE A 31 9.19 5.71 -13.19
C PHE A 31 9.22 7.16 -12.70
N TYR A 32 9.14 7.37 -11.39
CA TYR A 32 9.10 8.69 -10.77
C TYR A 32 10.48 9.35 -10.65
N GLY A 33 10.50 10.60 -10.18
CA GLY A 33 11.72 11.41 -10.09
C GLY A 33 12.34 11.69 -11.45
N GLU A 34 13.67 11.81 -11.49
CA GLU A 34 14.42 12.14 -12.70
C GLU A 34 14.20 11.15 -13.85
N ALA A 35 13.85 9.90 -13.54
CA ALA A 35 13.52 8.89 -14.54
C ALA A 35 12.33 9.30 -15.42
N GLY A 36 11.44 10.18 -14.93
CA GLY A 36 10.29 10.69 -15.69
C GLY A 36 10.66 11.38 -17.00
N GLN A 37 11.87 11.94 -17.10
CA GLN A 37 12.36 12.59 -18.33
C GLN A 37 12.48 11.59 -19.48
N ARG A 38 13.04 10.40 -19.22
CA ARG A 38 13.20 9.36 -20.25
C ARG A 38 11.86 8.80 -20.74
N HIS A 39 10.83 8.90 -19.90
CA HIS A 39 9.48 8.43 -20.18
C HIS A 39 8.59 9.49 -20.84
N GLY A 40 9.04 10.75 -20.89
CA GLY A 40 8.29 11.86 -21.48
C GLY A 40 7.21 12.49 -20.58
N TYR A 41 7.15 12.10 -19.30
CA TYR A 41 6.17 12.60 -18.34
C TYR A 41 6.66 13.79 -17.51
N ALA A 42 7.98 13.94 -17.34
CA ALA A 42 8.52 15.07 -16.59
C ALA A 42 8.11 16.42 -17.20
N ARG A 43 7.86 17.38 -16.32
CA ARG A 43 7.48 18.77 -16.62
C ARG A 43 8.35 19.73 -15.80
N GLY A 44 8.53 20.96 -16.28
CA GLY A 44 9.44 21.95 -15.71
C GLY A 44 8.83 22.81 -14.60
N TYR A 45 8.17 22.21 -13.62
CA TYR A 45 7.60 22.91 -12.46
C TYR A 45 7.97 22.20 -11.15
N ASP A 46 8.04 22.94 -10.05
CA ASP A 46 8.37 22.38 -8.73
C ASP A 46 7.12 21.87 -8.00
N ARG A 47 6.01 22.60 -8.09
CA ARG A 47 4.69 22.22 -7.55
C ARG A 47 3.56 22.65 -8.48
N ALA A 48 2.43 21.96 -8.40
CA ALA A 48 1.30 22.18 -9.30
C ALA A 48 0.59 23.52 -9.04
N HIS A 49 0.39 23.90 -7.78
CA HIS A 49 -0.30 25.12 -7.41
C HIS A 49 0.46 26.36 -7.91
N GLY A 50 -0.23 27.18 -8.71
CA GLY A 50 0.34 28.40 -9.28
C GLY A 50 1.24 28.20 -10.50
N SER A 51 1.46 26.96 -10.97
CA SER A 51 2.24 26.69 -12.18
C SER A 51 1.34 26.54 -13.42
N PRO A 52 1.52 27.39 -14.45
CA PRO A 52 0.90 27.18 -15.76
C PRO A 52 1.29 25.87 -16.43
N GLU A 53 2.52 25.41 -16.22
CA GLU A 53 3.08 24.18 -16.80
C GLU A 53 2.45 22.90 -16.24
N ALA A 54 1.78 23.00 -15.08
CA ALA A 54 1.04 21.89 -14.46
C ALA A 54 -0.40 21.78 -14.99
N ALA A 55 -0.92 22.77 -15.72
CA ALA A 55 -2.35 22.86 -16.05
C ALA A 55 -2.86 21.68 -16.89
N ASP A 56 -2.04 21.11 -17.77
CA ASP A 56 -2.38 19.97 -18.62
C ASP A 56 -1.76 18.63 -18.15
N ASP A 57 -0.98 18.64 -17.06
CA ASP A 57 -0.31 17.46 -16.55
C ASP A 57 -1.27 16.53 -15.78
N PRO A 58 -1.46 15.26 -16.18
CA PRO A 58 -2.31 14.31 -15.45
C PRO A 58 -1.73 13.88 -14.09
N PHE A 59 -0.43 14.12 -13.83
CA PHE A 59 0.19 13.83 -12.53
C PHE A 59 0.11 15.02 -11.56
N ALA A 60 -0.33 16.20 -12.03
CA ALA A 60 -0.52 17.36 -11.20
C ALA A 60 -1.83 17.26 -10.41
N ILE A 61 -1.72 17.36 -9.09
CA ILE A 61 -2.84 17.39 -8.16
C ILE A 61 -3.37 18.82 -8.02
N ASP A 62 -4.65 19.05 -8.31
CA ASP A 62 -5.28 20.37 -8.12
C ASP A 62 -5.92 20.46 -6.74
N LEU A 63 -5.14 20.90 -5.75
CA LEU A 63 -5.62 21.09 -4.38
C LEU A 63 -6.70 22.18 -4.29
N ALA A 64 -6.65 23.21 -5.13
CA ALA A 64 -7.56 24.35 -5.05
C ALA A 64 -8.97 24.01 -5.58
N ALA A 65 -9.06 23.06 -6.50
CA ALA A 65 -10.33 22.58 -7.05
C ALA A 65 -11.18 21.77 -6.06
N ASN A 66 -10.60 21.24 -4.98
CA ASN A 66 -11.31 20.46 -3.97
C ASN A 66 -11.30 21.20 -2.61
N PRO A 67 -12.45 21.69 -2.11
CA PRO A 67 -12.51 22.46 -0.86
C PRO A 67 -11.92 21.75 0.36
N HIS A 68 -12.03 20.42 0.42
CA HIS A 68 -11.53 19.63 1.55
C HIS A 68 -10.01 19.51 1.51
N LEU A 69 -9.45 19.17 0.35
CA LEU A 69 -8.00 19.13 0.15
C LEU A 69 -7.35 20.50 0.29
N ARG A 70 -8.04 21.54 -0.18
CA ARG A 70 -7.61 22.92 0.01
C ARG A 70 -7.48 23.24 1.50
N ALA A 71 -8.49 22.93 2.30
CA ALA A 71 -8.48 23.20 3.74
C ALA A 71 -7.41 22.37 4.49
N LEU A 72 -7.23 21.10 4.12
CA LEU A 72 -6.26 20.20 4.79
C LEU A 72 -4.81 20.47 4.43
N TYR A 73 -4.53 20.87 3.19
CA TYR A 73 -3.15 21.00 2.69
C TYR A 73 -2.83 22.44 2.32
N LEU A 74 -3.51 23.01 1.32
CA LEU A 74 -3.11 24.30 0.75
C LEU A 74 -3.26 25.49 1.73
N GLU A 75 -4.34 25.53 2.50
CA GLU A 75 -4.58 26.57 3.51
C GLU A 75 -3.77 26.33 4.80
N ALA A 76 -3.20 25.15 4.97
CA ALA A 76 -2.44 24.72 6.15
C ALA A 76 -0.90 24.76 5.96
N GLU A 77 -0.40 25.14 4.79
CA GLU A 77 1.05 25.13 4.46
C GLU A 77 1.91 25.94 5.44
N ALA A 78 1.34 26.96 6.09
CA ALA A 78 2.05 27.79 7.06
C ALA A 78 2.36 27.08 8.39
N GLU A 79 1.71 25.95 8.69
CA GLU A 79 1.87 25.23 9.96
C GLU A 79 3.19 24.43 10.00
N ASP A 80 3.59 23.82 8.89
CA ASP A 80 4.77 22.96 8.82
C ASP A 80 5.59 23.07 7.50
N GLY A 81 5.12 23.83 6.51
CA GLY A 81 5.75 23.96 5.19
C GLY A 81 5.54 22.75 4.28
N TYR A 82 4.61 21.85 4.60
CA TYR A 82 4.35 20.64 3.82
C TYR A 82 3.58 20.96 2.53
N HIS A 83 4.25 20.79 1.39
CA HIS A 83 3.65 20.92 0.07
C HIS A 83 3.24 19.55 -0.49
N ARG A 84 1.93 19.28 -0.50
CA ARG A 84 1.36 18.00 -0.96
C ARG A 84 1.39 17.82 -2.48
N ASP A 85 1.52 18.92 -3.23
CA ASP A 85 1.40 19.02 -4.69
C ASP A 85 2.74 19.23 -5.41
N GLN A 86 3.84 18.78 -4.79
CA GLN A 86 5.14 18.74 -5.46
C GLN A 86 5.08 17.86 -6.71
N ASN A 87 5.86 18.24 -7.72
CA ASN A 87 6.01 17.48 -8.94
C ASN A 87 6.66 16.11 -8.64
N VAL A 88 5.94 15.03 -8.95
CA VAL A 88 6.38 13.65 -8.72
C VAL A 88 7.58 13.23 -9.59
N PHE A 89 7.97 14.05 -10.56
CA PHE A 89 9.16 13.89 -11.41
C PHE A 89 10.28 14.88 -11.10
N ALA A 90 10.12 15.75 -10.10
CA ALA A 90 11.20 16.63 -9.65
C ALA A 90 12.33 15.84 -8.98
N PRO A 91 13.55 16.40 -8.91
CA PRO A 91 14.65 15.81 -8.14
C PRO A 91 14.28 15.62 -6.67
N GLY A 92 14.89 14.62 -6.02
CA GLY A 92 14.70 14.33 -4.59
C GLY A 92 13.76 13.16 -4.28
N VAL A 93 13.09 12.59 -5.29
CA VAL A 93 12.40 11.29 -5.12
C VAL A 93 13.44 10.18 -4.99
N THR A 94 13.47 9.51 -3.85
CA THR A 94 14.44 8.44 -3.55
C THR A 94 13.80 7.10 -3.24
N ILE A 95 12.47 7.04 -3.15
CA ILE A 95 11.75 5.82 -2.77
C ILE A 95 11.51 4.95 -4.00
N GLU A 96 11.82 3.65 -3.91
CA GLU A 96 11.58 2.69 -4.97
C GLU A 96 10.10 2.63 -5.38
N ASP A 97 9.83 2.46 -6.67
CA ASP A 97 8.50 2.39 -7.26
C ASP A 97 8.24 1.09 -8.03
N ASP A 98 9.26 0.24 -8.15
CA ASP A 98 9.20 -1.15 -8.63
C ASP A 98 9.98 -2.03 -7.64
N MET A 99 9.30 -2.90 -6.90
CA MET A 99 9.88 -3.64 -5.77
C MET A 99 9.46 -5.10 -5.77
N SER A 100 10.44 -5.98 -5.53
CA SER A 100 10.28 -7.42 -5.30
C SER A 100 10.78 -7.78 -3.90
N VAL A 101 10.02 -8.57 -3.14
CA VAL A 101 10.39 -9.03 -1.79
C VAL A 101 10.18 -10.54 -1.68
N LEU A 102 11.16 -11.23 -1.11
CA LEU A 102 11.09 -12.63 -0.69
C LEU A 102 11.17 -12.66 0.83
N ALA A 103 10.21 -13.31 1.49
CA ALA A 103 10.20 -13.44 2.95
C ALA A 103 10.03 -14.90 3.38
N ARG A 104 10.70 -15.28 4.47
CA ARG A 104 10.53 -16.56 5.16
C ARG A 104 9.85 -16.33 6.50
N TYR A 105 9.08 -17.31 6.96
CA TYR A 105 8.29 -17.21 8.19
C TYR A 105 8.66 -18.30 9.21
N THR A 106 8.35 -18.05 10.48
CA THR A 106 8.62 -18.97 11.60
C THR A 106 7.96 -20.33 11.47
N ASN A 107 6.83 -20.42 10.75
CA ASN A 107 6.12 -21.68 10.48
C ASN A 107 6.61 -22.41 9.22
N GLY A 108 7.67 -21.90 8.57
CA GLY A 108 8.24 -22.48 7.34
C GLY A 108 7.59 -21.99 6.03
N ALA A 109 6.54 -21.17 6.09
CA ALA A 109 5.97 -20.55 4.89
C ALA A 109 6.97 -19.57 4.23
N THR A 110 6.79 -19.37 2.94
CA THR A 110 7.54 -18.36 2.17
C THR A 110 6.57 -17.47 1.40
N MET A 111 6.93 -16.20 1.23
CA MET A 111 6.18 -15.22 0.46
C MET A 111 7.05 -14.65 -0.65
N THR A 112 6.47 -14.54 -1.84
CA THR A 112 6.97 -13.70 -2.93
C THR A 112 6.01 -12.54 -3.12
N TYR A 113 6.50 -11.31 -3.01
CA TYR A 113 5.71 -10.10 -3.06
C TYR A 113 6.25 -9.16 -4.13
N HIS A 114 5.36 -8.50 -4.88
CA HIS A 114 5.72 -7.49 -5.86
C HIS A 114 4.81 -6.27 -5.70
N LEU A 115 5.38 -5.07 -5.78
CA LEU A 115 4.63 -3.81 -5.83
C LEU A 115 5.16 -2.96 -6.99
N THR A 116 4.25 -2.50 -7.82
CA THR A 116 4.51 -1.52 -8.88
C THR A 116 3.66 -0.28 -8.61
N ALA A 117 4.29 0.80 -8.15
CA ALA A 117 3.61 2.02 -7.71
C ALA A 117 3.16 2.93 -8.87
N TYR A 118 3.52 2.59 -10.11
CA TYR A 118 3.13 3.26 -11.35
C TYR A 118 2.23 2.38 -12.23
N SER A 119 1.55 1.40 -11.62
CA SER A 119 0.63 0.52 -12.35
C SER A 119 -0.60 1.30 -12.84
N PRO A 120 -1.03 1.12 -14.10
CA PRO A 120 -2.30 1.70 -14.58
C PRO A 120 -3.53 0.96 -14.01
N TRP A 121 -3.31 -0.20 -13.37
CA TRP A 121 -4.31 -1.01 -12.70
C TRP A 121 -4.04 -0.99 -11.18
N GLU A 122 -5.06 -0.69 -10.40
CA GLU A 122 -5.03 -0.65 -8.94
C GLU A 122 -5.79 -1.84 -8.36
N GLY A 123 -5.14 -2.49 -7.40
CA GLY A 123 -5.67 -3.65 -6.72
C GLY A 123 -4.54 -4.55 -6.28
N TYR A 124 -4.90 -5.74 -5.81
CA TYR A 124 -3.92 -6.73 -5.40
C TYR A 124 -4.41 -8.16 -5.62
N ARG A 125 -3.43 -9.06 -5.61
CA ARG A 125 -3.64 -10.50 -5.73
C ARG A 125 -2.87 -11.18 -4.62
N VAL A 126 -3.55 -12.02 -3.85
CA VAL A 126 -2.93 -12.83 -2.80
C VAL A 126 -3.31 -14.27 -3.05
N MET A 127 -2.31 -15.16 -3.03
CA MET A 127 -2.55 -16.58 -3.20
C MET A 127 -1.78 -17.40 -2.18
N PHE A 128 -2.47 -18.37 -1.58
CA PHE A 128 -1.93 -19.32 -0.62
C PHE A 128 -1.92 -20.71 -1.23
N ASN A 129 -0.77 -21.37 -1.24
CA ASN A 129 -0.66 -22.77 -1.60
C ASN A 129 -0.46 -23.59 -0.33
N GLY A 130 -1.27 -24.63 -0.15
CA GLY A 130 -1.19 -25.53 1.00
C GLY A 130 -1.31 -26.99 0.58
N SER A 131 -1.34 -27.88 1.57
CA SER A 131 -1.40 -29.34 1.35
C SER A 131 -2.73 -29.86 0.80
N ARG A 132 -3.73 -28.99 0.60
CA ARG A 132 -5.05 -29.34 0.05
C ARG A 132 -5.40 -28.60 -1.23
N GLY A 133 -4.48 -27.80 -1.76
CA GLY A 133 -4.70 -26.97 -2.95
C GLY A 133 -4.35 -25.51 -2.69
N ARG A 134 -5.11 -24.60 -3.29
CA ARG A 134 -4.81 -23.16 -3.31
C ARG A 134 -6.05 -22.30 -3.06
N VAL A 135 -5.86 -21.16 -2.39
CA VAL A 135 -6.88 -20.10 -2.28
C VAL A 135 -6.30 -18.85 -2.92
N GLU A 136 -7.11 -18.17 -3.73
CA GLU A 136 -6.79 -16.89 -4.35
C GLU A 136 -7.78 -15.82 -3.92
N LEU A 137 -7.27 -14.64 -3.60
CA LEU A 137 -8.02 -13.39 -3.47
C LEU A 137 -7.56 -12.46 -4.59
N HIS A 138 -8.51 -11.98 -5.40
CA HIS A 138 -8.29 -10.97 -6.42
C HIS A 138 -9.13 -9.75 -6.10
N VAL A 139 -8.47 -8.63 -5.85
CA VAL A 139 -9.12 -7.34 -5.63
C VAL A 139 -8.72 -6.40 -6.76
N VAL A 140 -9.72 -5.82 -7.41
CA VAL A 140 -9.60 -4.71 -8.35
C VAL A 140 -10.20 -3.51 -7.63
N GLU A 141 -9.39 -2.53 -7.29
CA GLU A 141 -9.89 -1.23 -6.81
C GLU A 141 -10.27 -0.36 -7.99
N ASN A 142 -9.44 -0.42 -9.03
CA ASN A 142 -9.61 0.34 -10.24
C ASN A 142 -8.83 -0.27 -11.41
N ASP A 143 -9.45 -0.41 -12.59
CA ASP A 143 -8.80 -0.94 -13.78
C ASP A 143 -8.33 0.12 -14.80
N PHE A 144 -8.66 1.39 -14.57
CA PHE A 144 -8.32 2.51 -15.45
C PHE A 144 -8.30 3.83 -14.66
N VAL A 145 -7.58 4.86 -15.10
CA VAL A 145 -7.80 6.21 -14.54
C VAL A 145 -7.83 7.20 -15.70
N SER A 146 -8.97 7.85 -15.90
CA SER A 146 -9.04 8.92 -16.89
C SER A 146 -8.16 10.12 -16.49
N PRO A 147 -7.55 10.86 -17.43
CA PRO A 147 -6.76 12.05 -17.08
C PRO A 147 -7.51 13.11 -16.27
N ALA A 148 -8.83 13.25 -16.48
CA ALA A 148 -9.67 14.12 -15.69
C ALA A 148 -9.85 13.60 -14.25
N GLY A 149 -10.02 12.29 -14.09
CA GLY A 149 -10.05 11.61 -12.78
C GLY A 149 -8.70 11.55 -12.06
N ALA A 150 -7.58 11.71 -12.78
CA ALA A 150 -6.25 11.81 -12.17
C ALA A 150 -6.04 13.16 -11.45
N LYS A 151 -6.60 14.25 -12.00
CA LYS A 151 -6.52 15.62 -11.44
C LYS A 151 -7.47 15.84 -10.26
N GLY A 152 -8.68 15.28 -10.36
CA GLY A 152 -9.66 15.22 -9.27
C GLY A 152 -9.25 14.12 -8.30
N VAL A 153 -8.55 14.47 -7.24
CA VAL A 153 -7.78 13.53 -6.46
C VAL A 153 -8.62 12.36 -5.92
N LYS A 154 -8.05 11.15 -6.02
CA LYS A 154 -8.12 10.06 -5.03
C LYS A 154 -7.60 10.47 -3.62
N GLY A 155 -7.78 11.74 -3.27
CA GLY A 155 -7.36 12.43 -2.05
C GLY A 155 -8.52 13.22 -1.44
N ALA A 156 -9.74 13.10 -1.99
CA ALA A 156 -10.84 12.87 -1.07
C ALA A 156 -10.37 11.77 -0.10
N LEU A 157 -10.53 11.98 1.21
CA LEU A 157 -10.26 10.99 2.27
C LEU A 157 -10.41 9.58 1.66
N HIS A 158 -9.37 8.73 1.68
CA HIS A 158 -9.56 7.36 1.21
C HIS A 158 -10.82 6.81 1.93
N GLY A 159 -11.82 6.42 1.13
CA GLY A 159 -13.13 5.99 1.63
C GLY A 159 -14.27 7.02 1.72
N ALA A 160 -14.06 8.30 1.37
CA ALA A 160 -15.12 9.31 1.37
C ALA A 160 -16.01 9.29 0.12
N GLU A 161 -15.44 8.96 -1.04
CA GLU A 161 -16.17 8.78 -2.30
C GLU A 161 -15.65 7.53 -3.01
N ALA A 162 -16.57 6.64 -3.42
CA ALA A 162 -16.19 5.48 -4.22
C ALA A 162 -15.66 5.96 -5.57
N ALA A 163 -14.55 5.38 -6.03
CA ALA A 163 -14.07 5.63 -7.38
C ALA A 163 -15.20 5.34 -8.39
N VAL A 164 -15.32 6.20 -9.41
CA VAL A 164 -16.33 6.06 -10.48
C VAL A 164 -16.14 4.76 -11.27
N GLU A 165 -14.92 4.22 -11.27
CA GLU A 165 -14.54 3.00 -11.99
C GLU A 165 -14.94 1.72 -11.24
N ASP A 166 -15.19 0.64 -12.00
CA ASP A 166 -15.65 -0.64 -11.48
C ASP A 166 -14.53 -1.37 -10.70
N GLY A 167 -14.84 -1.73 -9.46
CA GLY A 167 -13.99 -2.52 -8.58
C GLY A 167 -14.66 -3.85 -8.26
N SER A 168 -13.86 -4.87 -7.92
CA SER A 168 -14.36 -6.20 -7.59
C SER A 168 -13.46 -6.91 -6.60
N ALA A 169 -14.04 -7.78 -5.77
CA ALA A 169 -13.30 -8.70 -4.92
C ALA A 169 -13.80 -10.13 -5.17
N ARG A 170 -12.89 -11.04 -5.50
CA ARG A 170 -13.22 -12.44 -5.81
C ARG A 170 -12.31 -13.38 -5.05
N ILE A 171 -12.90 -14.35 -4.34
CA ILE A 171 -12.17 -15.45 -3.71
C ILE A 171 -12.40 -16.73 -4.52
N THR A 172 -11.33 -17.40 -4.93
CA THR A 172 -11.40 -18.69 -5.63
C THR A 172 -10.62 -19.76 -4.86
N VAL A 173 -11.24 -20.92 -4.67
CA VAL A 173 -10.61 -22.09 -4.06
C VAL A 173 -10.32 -23.11 -5.16
N HIS A 174 -9.09 -23.59 -5.23
CA HIS A 174 -8.59 -24.59 -6.16
C HIS A 174 -8.19 -25.86 -5.39
N PRO A 175 -9.07 -26.85 -5.23
CA PRO A 175 -8.70 -28.15 -4.69
C PRO A 175 -7.75 -28.89 -5.65
N PHE A 176 -6.91 -29.81 -5.16
CA PHE A 176 -6.01 -30.57 -6.05
C PHE A 176 -6.72 -31.45 -7.07
N TRP A 177 -7.85 -32.05 -6.68
CA TRP A 177 -8.50 -33.11 -7.44
C TRP A 177 -9.96 -32.80 -7.78
N ASP A 178 -10.33 -31.51 -7.76
CA ASP A 178 -11.67 -31.06 -8.08
C ASP A 178 -11.63 -29.71 -8.82
N LYS A 179 -12.75 -29.32 -9.41
CA LYS A 179 -12.86 -28.05 -10.12
C LYS A 179 -12.72 -26.86 -9.16
N PRO A 180 -12.10 -25.76 -9.60
CA PRO A 180 -12.09 -24.53 -8.82
C PRO A 180 -13.52 -24.06 -8.54
N ARG A 181 -13.74 -23.48 -7.36
CA ARG A 181 -15.02 -22.90 -6.97
C ARG A 181 -14.83 -21.50 -6.41
N GLU A 182 -15.72 -20.60 -6.80
CA GLU A 182 -15.76 -19.26 -6.24
C GLU A 182 -16.43 -19.29 -4.85
N VAL A 183 -15.94 -18.45 -3.94
CA VAL A 183 -16.53 -18.23 -2.63
C VAL A 183 -17.18 -16.86 -2.63
N GLN A 184 -18.49 -16.85 -2.45
CA GLN A 184 -19.24 -15.60 -2.27
C GLN A 184 -18.94 -15.04 -0.88
N VAL A 185 -18.49 -13.79 -0.83
CA VAL A 185 -18.22 -13.06 0.41
C VAL A 185 -19.35 -12.06 0.64
N PRO A 186 -20.33 -12.36 1.51
CA PRO A 186 -21.39 -11.42 1.81
C PRO A 186 -20.84 -10.17 2.52
N GLY A 187 -21.45 -9.01 2.26
CA GLY A 187 -21.09 -7.76 2.95
C GLY A 187 -19.85 -7.05 2.42
N HIS A 188 -19.42 -7.34 1.18
CA HIS A 188 -18.50 -6.46 0.46
C HIS A 188 -19.19 -5.11 0.19
N THR A 189 -18.52 -4.04 0.58
CA THR A 189 -18.91 -2.66 0.28
C THR A 189 -17.69 -1.92 -0.25
N ARG A 190 -17.92 -0.92 -1.09
CA ARG A 190 -16.89 -0.01 -1.59
C ARG A 190 -16.88 1.33 -0.82
N GLU A 191 -17.73 1.46 0.19
CA GLU A 191 -17.74 2.61 1.09
C GLU A 191 -16.62 2.48 2.14
N GLY A 192 -16.03 3.61 2.54
CA GLY A 192 -14.84 3.61 3.40
C GLY A 192 -13.67 2.88 2.74
N HIS A 193 -12.77 2.32 3.54
CA HIS A 193 -11.75 1.37 3.07
C HIS A 193 -12.31 -0.06 2.95
N GLY A 194 -13.26 -0.29 2.04
CA GLY A 194 -13.91 -1.61 1.89
C GLY A 194 -14.78 -2.02 3.09
N GLY A 195 -15.25 -1.03 3.85
CA GLY A 195 -15.93 -1.19 5.14
C GLY A 195 -15.02 -1.52 6.33
N ALA A 196 -13.69 -1.41 6.19
CA ALA A 196 -12.76 -1.64 7.30
C ALA A 196 -12.90 -0.57 8.40
N ASP A 197 -13.04 0.71 8.03
CA ASP A 197 -13.11 1.82 8.99
C ASP A 197 -14.28 1.70 9.96
N ALA A 198 -15.47 1.40 9.44
CA ALA A 198 -16.67 1.22 10.25
C ALA A 198 -16.51 0.05 11.22
N ARG A 199 -15.93 -1.08 10.77
CA ARG A 199 -15.70 -2.26 11.62
C ARG A 199 -14.65 -1.98 12.69
N MET A 200 -13.56 -1.32 12.31
CA MET A 200 -12.47 -0.95 13.23
C MET A 200 -12.98 0.01 14.32
N THR A 201 -13.67 1.08 13.93
CA THR A 201 -14.21 2.07 14.87
C THR A 201 -15.29 1.48 15.78
N ALA A 202 -16.12 0.55 15.28
CA ALA A 202 -17.10 -0.15 16.09
C ALA A 202 -16.46 -1.01 17.20
N VAL A 203 -15.33 -1.66 16.91
CA VAL A 203 -14.56 -2.40 17.94
C VAL A 203 -13.86 -1.42 18.89
N LEU A 204 -13.10 -0.45 18.37
CA LEU A 204 -12.27 0.46 19.18
C LEU A 204 -13.07 1.39 20.08
N PHE A 205 -14.18 1.94 19.57
CA PHE A 205 -14.96 2.97 20.27
C PHE A 205 -16.38 2.52 20.61
N GLY A 206 -16.93 1.54 19.86
CA GLY A 206 -18.29 1.03 20.07
C GLY A 206 -18.38 -0.15 21.03
N GLY A 207 -17.26 -0.79 21.37
CA GLY A 207 -17.23 -1.97 22.24
C GLY A 207 -17.82 -3.23 21.58
N GLU A 208 -17.88 -3.28 20.26
CA GLU A 208 -18.27 -4.50 19.54
C GLU A 208 -17.22 -5.60 19.73
N ASN A 209 -17.67 -6.84 19.89
CA ASN A 209 -16.77 -7.98 19.95
C ASN A 209 -16.15 -8.26 18.58
N ASP A 210 -14.93 -8.79 18.59
CA ASP A 210 -14.22 -9.18 17.38
C ASP A 210 -14.05 -10.71 17.26
N PRO A 211 -15.08 -11.43 16.79
CA PRO A 211 -15.06 -12.89 16.75
C PRO A 211 -14.06 -13.47 15.74
N MET A 212 -13.54 -12.65 14.82
CA MET A 212 -12.55 -13.05 13.83
C MET A 212 -11.11 -12.71 14.24
N GLY A 213 -10.90 -12.00 15.37
CA GLY A 213 -9.57 -11.61 15.85
C GLY A 213 -8.80 -10.75 14.84
N ARG A 214 -9.48 -9.78 14.23
CA ARG A 214 -8.97 -8.75 13.30
C ARG A 214 -8.28 -7.58 14.00
N GLU A 215 -8.52 -7.37 15.30
CA GLU A 215 -7.89 -6.31 16.08
C GLU A 215 -6.37 -6.46 16.06
N ALA A 216 -5.67 -5.42 15.59
CA ALA A 216 -4.21 -5.40 15.52
C ALA A 216 -3.61 -4.89 16.82
N SER A 217 -2.64 -5.63 17.36
CA SER A 217 -1.86 -5.21 18.53
C SER A 217 -0.62 -4.40 18.12
N ALA A 218 0.04 -3.77 19.10
CA ALA A 218 1.35 -3.15 18.90
C ALA A 218 2.40 -4.15 18.38
N ARG A 219 2.28 -5.43 18.75
CA ARG A 219 3.16 -6.50 18.27
C ARG A 219 2.95 -6.77 16.79
N ASP A 220 1.70 -6.78 16.32
CA ASP A 220 1.38 -7.03 14.91
C ASP A 220 1.92 -5.90 14.03
N GLY A 221 1.72 -4.65 14.48
CA GLY A 221 2.33 -3.48 13.86
C GLY A 221 3.86 -3.53 13.84
N ALA A 222 4.50 -3.97 14.92
CA ALA A 222 5.96 -4.15 14.96
C ALA A 222 6.45 -5.23 13.97
N LEU A 223 5.75 -6.37 13.86
CA LEU A 223 6.11 -7.42 12.91
C LEU A 223 5.94 -6.97 11.46
N ALA A 224 4.88 -6.23 11.15
CA ALA A 224 4.66 -5.65 9.83
C ALA A 224 5.75 -4.63 9.47
N LEU A 225 6.11 -3.77 10.43
CA LEU A 225 7.20 -2.81 10.31
C LEU A 225 8.54 -3.51 10.04
N LEU A 226 8.85 -4.57 10.80
CA LEU A 226 10.10 -5.32 10.67
C LEU A 226 10.29 -5.93 9.29
N THR A 227 9.24 -6.49 8.66
CA THR A 227 9.32 -6.94 7.25
C THR A 227 9.70 -5.80 6.31
N GLY A 228 9.09 -4.62 6.51
CA GLY A 228 9.37 -3.44 5.70
C GLY A 228 10.79 -2.88 5.91
N LEU A 229 11.26 -2.84 7.15
CA LEU A 229 12.63 -2.42 7.49
C LEU A 229 13.68 -3.39 6.93
N ALA A 230 13.42 -4.70 7.04
CA ALA A 230 14.31 -5.72 6.48
C ALA A 230 14.40 -5.61 4.94
N ALA A 231 13.27 -5.38 4.27
CA ALA A 231 13.26 -5.15 2.83
C ALA A 231 14.05 -3.88 2.43
N ASN A 232 13.85 -2.76 3.14
CA ASN A 232 14.62 -1.54 2.91
C ASN A 232 16.13 -1.77 3.09
N ARG A 233 16.52 -2.44 4.17
CA ARG A 233 17.93 -2.78 4.43
C ARG A 233 18.51 -3.70 3.35
N SER A 234 17.70 -4.60 2.81
CA SER A 234 18.08 -5.47 1.71
C SER A 234 18.28 -4.70 0.40
N PHE A 235 17.47 -3.68 0.11
CA PHE A 235 17.69 -2.79 -1.04
C PHE A 235 19.04 -2.08 -0.96
N GLU A 236 19.41 -1.57 0.22
CA GLU A 236 20.68 -0.87 0.43
C GLU A 236 21.91 -1.78 0.29
N THR A 237 21.81 -3.03 0.77
CA THR A 237 22.95 -3.94 0.91
C THR A 237 23.06 -4.96 -0.21
N GLY A 238 21.96 -5.24 -0.91
CA GLY A 238 21.86 -6.35 -1.86
C GLY A 238 21.94 -7.74 -1.21
N LEU A 239 21.72 -7.85 0.11
CA LEU A 239 21.86 -9.08 0.88
C LEU A 239 20.56 -9.46 1.60
N PRO A 240 20.35 -10.76 1.89
CA PRO A 240 19.27 -11.18 2.78
C PRO A 240 19.50 -10.63 4.19
N VAL A 241 18.42 -10.21 4.84
CA VAL A 241 18.42 -9.61 6.18
C VAL A 241 17.67 -10.54 7.13
N GLN A 242 18.33 -10.97 8.21
CA GLN A 242 17.63 -11.63 9.31
C GLN A 242 16.83 -10.59 10.08
N VAL A 243 15.55 -10.85 10.31
CA VAL A 243 14.66 -9.92 11.01
C VAL A 243 15.12 -9.67 12.44
N ALA A 244 15.69 -10.68 13.09
CA ALA A 244 16.23 -10.56 14.45
C ALA A 244 17.36 -9.52 14.56
N ASP A 245 18.15 -9.32 13.49
CA ASP A 245 19.28 -8.38 13.49
C ASP A 245 18.84 -6.91 13.49
N LEU A 246 17.56 -6.65 13.20
CA LEU A 246 16.97 -5.30 13.24
C LEU A 246 16.52 -4.89 14.65
N LEU A 247 16.41 -5.85 15.56
CA LEU A 247 16.06 -5.63 16.96
C LEU A 247 17.37 -5.56 17.75
N THR A 248 17.95 -4.36 17.88
CA THR A 248 19.08 -4.18 18.79
C THR A 248 18.62 -4.33 20.24
N ALA A 249 19.48 -4.89 21.10
CA ALA A 249 19.20 -5.07 22.53
C ALA A 249 18.90 -3.74 23.25
N ASP A 250 19.38 -2.61 22.73
CA ASP A 250 19.17 -1.28 23.30
C ASP A 250 17.70 -0.80 23.24
N LEU A 251 16.86 -1.41 22.40
CA LEU A 251 15.41 -1.14 22.36
C LEU A 251 14.62 -1.90 23.44
N LEU A 252 15.26 -2.81 24.19
CA LEU A 252 14.64 -3.61 25.25
C LEU A 252 15.08 -3.19 26.66
N THR A 253 16.06 -2.31 26.77
CA THR A 253 16.44 -1.65 28.03
C THR A 253 15.79 -0.28 28.09
N VAL A 254 14.55 -0.24 28.58
CA VAL A 254 13.98 0.98 29.14
C VAL A 254 14.48 1.04 30.58
N ASP A 255 15.37 2.00 30.87
CA ASP A 255 15.67 2.41 32.26
C ASP A 255 14.44 3.08 32.90
#